data_AF-A0A520BC46-F1
#
_entry.id   AF-A0A520BC46-F1
#
_cell.length_a   1.000
_cell.length_b   1.000
_cell.length_c   1.000
_cell.angle_alpha   90.00
_cell.angle_beta   90.00
_cell.angle_gamma   90.00
#
_symmetry.space_group_name_H-M   'P 1'
#
loop_
_entity.id
_entity.type
_entity.pdbx_description
1 polymer ?
#
loop_
_entity_poly.entity_id
_entity_poly.type
_entity_poly.pdbx_seq_one_letter_code
_entity_poly.pdbx_strand_id
1 'polypeptide(L)' 'MDNKNSILLIDPTFEPSNASNCSLLVKIGSKSFSYAIIDTETKKVNAVYDEQECENGAKKLAERLKTDSYLT' A
#
# COMPACT_ATOMS: atom_id res chain seq x y z
N MET A 1 21.21 7.93 -10.12
CA MET A 1 20.38 8.52 -9.06
C MET A 1 19.08 7.76 -9.11
N ASP A 2 18.82 6.90 -8.14
CA ASP A 2 17.50 6.27 -7.98
C ASP A 2 16.60 7.34 -7.36
N ASN A 3 15.65 7.84 -8.15
CA ASN A 3 14.69 8.81 -7.66
C ASN A 3 13.65 8.00 -6.88
N LYS A 4 13.76 8.02 -5.54
CA LYS A 4 12.81 7.38 -4.61
C LYS A 4 11.45 8.08 -4.68
N ASN A 5 10.76 7.90 -5.78
CA ASN A 5 9.44 8.42 -6.04
C ASN A 5 8.44 7.37 -5.57
N SER A 6 7.66 7.76 -4.58
CA SER A 6 6.49 7.01 -4.15
C SER A 6 5.27 7.90 -4.19
N ILE A 7 4.12 7.31 -4.46
CA ILE A 7 2.83 7.97 -4.36
C ILE A 7 1.93 7.15 -3.46
N LEU A 8 1.25 7.84 -2.54
CA LEU A 8 0.16 7.30 -1.75
C LEU A 8 -1.08 8.13 -2.07
N LEU A 9 -2.08 7.50 -2.69
CA LEU A 9 -3.41 8.05 -2.84
C LEU A 9 -4.32 7.34 -1.85
N ILE A 10 -5.04 8.11 -1.05
CA ILE A 10 -5.94 7.60 -0.03
C ILE A 10 -7.24 8.37 -0.04
N ASP A 11 -8.34 7.66 0.15
CA ASP A 11 -9.59 8.28 0.53
C ASP A 11 -9.43 8.94 1.91
N PRO A 12 -9.57 10.27 2.03
CA PRO A 12 -9.37 10.97 3.30
C PRO A 12 -10.38 10.58 4.39
N THR A 13 -11.44 9.85 4.04
CA THR A 13 -12.45 9.33 4.98
C THR A 13 -12.21 7.88 5.39
N PHE A 14 -11.16 7.25 4.88
CA PHE A 14 -10.85 5.85 5.17
C PHE A 14 -10.21 5.68 6.56
N GLU A 15 -10.86 4.88 7.39
CA GLU A 15 -10.40 4.52 8.74
C GLU A 15 -10.17 3.00 8.83
N PRO A 16 -8.91 2.52 8.82
CA PRO A 16 -8.57 1.10 8.83
C PRO A 16 -9.13 0.36 10.05
N SER A 17 -9.19 1.04 11.20
CA SER A 17 -9.67 0.49 12.48
C SER A 17 -11.14 0.04 12.42
N ASN A 18 -11.92 0.61 11.51
CA ASN A 18 -13.34 0.31 11.32
C ASN A 18 -13.61 -0.51 10.05
N ALA A 19 -12.57 -0.90 9.32
CA ALA A 19 -12.68 -1.52 8.01
C ALA A 19 -12.73 -3.06 8.12
N SER A 20 -13.93 -3.61 8.35
CA SER A 20 -14.13 -5.07 8.52
C SER A 20 -14.04 -5.88 7.22
N ASN A 21 -14.28 -5.26 6.06
CA ASN A 21 -14.44 -5.94 4.78
C ASN A 21 -13.34 -5.58 3.76
N CYS A 22 -12.11 -5.33 4.20
CA CYS A 22 -11.00 -4.95 3.31
C CYS A 22 -10.14 -6.14 2.86
N SER A 23 -9.67 -6.07 1.62
CA SER A 23 -8.60 -6.91 1.07
C SER A 23 -7.37 -6.06 0.75
N LEU A 24 -6.20 -6.58 1.09
CA LEU A 24 -4.92 -6.00 0.72
C LEU A 24 -4.39 -6.72 -0.53
N LEU A 25 -4.26 -5.99 -1.64
CA LEU A 25 -3.57 -6.48 -2.82
C LEU A 25 -2.13 -5.99 -2.80
N VAL A 26 -1.19 -6.90 -3.01
CA VAL A 26 0.25 -6.59 -2.97
C VAL A 26 0.92 -7.03 -4.26
N LYS A 27 1.72 -6.13 -4.85
CA LYS A 27 2.59 -6.42 -5.98
C LYS A 27 4.04 -6.19 -5.56
N ILE A 28 4.84 -7.23 -5.63
CA ILE A 28 6.27 -7.20 -5.28
C ILE A 28 7.07 -7.45 -6.55
N GLY A 29 7.83 -6.44 -6.97
CA GLY A 29 8.85 -6.55 -7.99
C GLY A 29 10.25 -6.61 -7.37
N SER A 30 11.24 -7.02 -8.16
CA SER A 30 12.65 -6.96 -7.75
C SER A 30 13.11 -5.53 -7.46
N LYS A 31 12.49 -4.54 -8.12
CA LYS A 31 12.77 -3.11 -7.95
C LYS A 31 11.52 -2.23 -7.78
N SER A 32 10.40 -2.83 -7.40
CA SER A 32 9.16 -2.08 -7.18
C SER A 32 8.33 -2.71 -6.09
N PHE A 33 7.51 -1.88 -5.46
CA PHE A 33 6.55 -2.30 -4.46
C PHE A 33 5.30 -1.45 -4.59
N SER A 34 4.16 -2.12 -4.71
CA SER A 34 2.86 -1.46 -4.79
C SER A 34 1.84 -2.21 -3.93
N TYR A 35 0.89 -1.49 -3.35
CA TYR A 35 -0.26 -2.10 -2.69
C TYR A 35 -1.55 -1.34 -2.97
N ALA A 36 -2.67 -2.03 -2.81
CA ALA A 36 -3.99 -1.39 -2.79
C ALA A 36 -4.85 -1.99 -1.67
N ILE A 37 -5.61 -1.13 -1.00
CA ILE A 37 -6.63 -1.54 -0.03
C ILE A 37 -8.00 -1.39 -0.69
N ILE A 38 -8.74 -2.49 -0.77
CA ILE A 38 -10.03 -2.54 -1.45
C ILE A 38 -11.09 -3.01 -0.47
N ASP A 39 -12.17 -2.24 -0.34
CA ASP A 39 -13.38 -2.70 0.31
C ASP A 39 -14.08 -3.71 -0.61
N THR A 40 -14.21 -4.94 -0.12
CA THR A 40 -14.76 -6.06 -0.89
C THR A 40 -16.28 -6.02 -1.02
N GLU A 41 -16.97 -5.28 -0.16
CA GLU A 41 -18.42 -5.09 -0.20
C GLU A 41 -18.77 -3.96 -1.18
N THR A 42 -18.17 -2.79 -0.99
CA THR A 42 -18.45 -1.61 -1.84
C THR A 42 -17.66 -1.57 -3.15
N LYS A 43 -16.66 -2.45 -3.30
CA LYS A 43 -15.69 -2.47 -4.41
C LYS A 43 -14.86 -1.18 -4.53
N LYS A 44 -14.84 -0.36 -3.49
CA LYS A 44 -14.10 0.90 -3.46
C LYS A 44 -12.62 0.65 -3.20
N VAL A 45 -11.76 1.37 -3.92
CA VAL A 45 -10.34 1.43 -3.62
C VAL A 45 -10.13 2.54 -2.59
N ASN A 46 -9.73 2.15 -1.38
CA ASN A 46 -9.54 3.06 -0.26
C ASN A 46 -8.13 3.64 -0.24
N ALA A 47 -7.13 2.86 -0.64
CA ALA A 47 -5.75 3.33 -0.75
C ALA A 47 -5.04 2.67 -1.93
N VAL A 48 -4.13 3.41 -2.56
CA VAL A 48 -3.16 2.92 -3.55
C VAL A 48 -1.81 3.49 -3.24
N TYR A 49 -0.83 2.60 -3.10
CA TYR A 49 0.57 2.94 -2.98
C TYR A 49 1.34 2.38 -4.16
N ASP A 50 2.21 3.19 -4.74
CA ASP A 50 3.19 2.74 -5.74
C ASP A 50 4.55 3.35 -5.42
N GLU A 51 5.58 2.50 -5.38
CA GLU A 51 6.97 2.91 -5.29
C GLU A 51 7.79 2.15 -6.33
N GLN A 52 8.51 2.94 -7.13
CA GLN A 52 9.42 2.45 -8.15
C GLN A 52 10.85 2.67 -7.69
N GLU A 53 11.76 1.92 -8.30
CA GLU A 53 13.20 2.01 -8.03
C GLU A 53 13.57 1.71 -6.56
N CYS A 54 12.73 0.95 -5.84
CA CYS A 54 13.12 0.46 -4.52
C CYS A 54 14.17 -0.65 -4.67
N GLU A 55 15.14 -0.74 -3.77
CA GLU A 55 16.21 -1.74 -3.85
C GLU A 55 15.71 -3.18 -3.78
N ASN A 56 14.63 -3.41 -3.02
CA ASN A 56 14.03 -4.72 -2.81
C ASN A 56 12.58 -4.57 -2.34
N GLY A 57 11.62 -4.99 -3.18
CA GLY A 57 10.20 -4.85 -2.87
C GLY A 57 9.73 -5.63 -1.63
N ALA A 58 10.33 -6.79 -1.34
CA ALA A 58 9.97 -7.60 -0.17
C ALA A 58 10.47 -6.97 1.13
N LYS A 59 11.69 -6.42 1.13
CA LYS A 59 12.20 -5.62 2.25
C LYS A 59 11.31 -4.40 2.47
N LYS A 60 10.87 -3.76 1.38
CA LYS A 60 10.02 -2.58 1.45
C LYS A 60 8.63 -2.87 2.00
N LEU A 61 8.02 -3.99 1.62
CA LEU A 61 6.78 -4.48 2.23
C LEU A 61 6.96 -4.66 3.74
N ALA A 62 8.02 -5.35 4.18
CA ALA A 62 8.26 -5.60 5.59
C ALA A 62 8.50 -4.32 6.40
N GLU A 63 9.12 -3.29 5.81
CA GLU A 63 9.23 -1.96 6.39
C GLU A 63 7.85 -1.30 6.53
N ARG A 64 7.06 -1.30 5.44
CA ARG A 64 5.74 -0.65 5.41
C ARG A 64 4.71 -1.28 6.35
N LEU A 65 4.69 -2.61 6.48
CA LEU A 65 3.84 -3.30 7.47
C LEU A 65 4.13 -2.88 8.92
N LYS A 66 5.26 -2.22 9.19
CA LYS A 66 5.62 -1.74 10.54
C LYS A 66 5.41 -0.24 10.72
N THR A 67 5.47 0.53 9.63
CA THR A 67 5.53 2.00 9.71
C THR A 67 4.31 2.68 9.11
N ASP A 68 3.53 1.98 8.30
CA ASP A 68 2.38 2.54 7.59
C ASP A 68 1.12 2.33 8.43
N SER A 69 0.53 3.42 8.93
CA SER A 69 -0.66 3.39 9.80
C SER A 69 -1.89 2.75 9.13
N TYR A 70 -1.88 2.61 7.81
CA TYR A 70 -2.95 1.94 7.07
C TYR A 70 -2.75 0.42 6.95
N LEU A 71 -1.59 -0.10 7.39
CA LEU A 71 -1.20 -1.51 7.30
C LEU A 71 -0.84 -2.14 8.66
N THR A 72 -0.74 -1.35 9.73
CA THR A 72 -0.49 -1.79 11.12
C THR A 72 -1.78 -1.95 11.90
#